data_AF-A0A074J8N3-F1
#
_entry.id   AF-A0A074J8N3-F1
#
_cell.length_a   1.000
_cell.length_b   1.000
_cell.length_c   1.000
_cell.angle_alpha   90.00
_cell.angle_beta   90.00
_cell.angle_gamma   90.00
#
_symmetry.space_group_name_H-M   'P 1'
#
loop_
_entity.id
_entity.type
_entity.pdbx_description
1 polymer ?
#
loop_
_entity_poly.entity_id
_entity_poly.type
_entity_poly.pdbx_seq_one_letter_code
_entity_poly.pdbx_strand_id
1 'polypeptide(L)'
;MNRAPLAYIRAKFRETLMRWIKQVFDHITLLQAALFAGLLGLAPFTPEPHIWEKLKMLAAGTLVRPLDWFDLVLHGLPWVVLAIKLAQWVKTGQTGKSGGGA
;
A
#
# COMPACT_ATOMS: atom_id res chain seq x y z
N MET A 1 32.19 24.84 12.78
CA MET A 1 31.73 23.51 13.24
C MET A 1 30.72 22.97 12.24
N ASN A 2 31.19 22.18 11.25
CA ASN A 2 30.39 21.75 10.08
C ASN A 2 29.35 20.68 10.49
N ARG A 3 28.06 21.06 10.57
CA ARG A 3 26.94 20.11 10.78
C ARG A 3 26.52 19.34 9.50
N ALA A 4 27.22 19.56 8.38
CA ALA A 4 26.96 18.93 7.09
C ALA A 4 26.97 17.38 7.06
N PRO A 5 27.80 16.64 7.85
CA PRO A 5 27.92 15.18 7.69
C PRO A 5 26.63 14.42 7.98
N LEU A 6 25.94 14.78 9.06
CA LEU A 6 24.72 14.07 9.48
C LEU A 6 23.54 14.36 8.55
N ALA A 7 23.45 15.58 8.01
CA ALA A 7 22.41 15.95 7.04
C ALA A 7 22.58 15.18 5.73
N TYR A 8 23.82 15.04 5.25
CA TYR A 8 24.13 14.26 4.04
C TYR A 8 23.82 12.77 4.22
N ILE A 9 24.23 12.16 5.33
CA ILE A 9 23.97 10.74 5.62
C ILE A 9 22.47 10.47 5.67
N ARG A 10 21.69 11.32 6.37
CA ARG A 10 20.23 11.20 6.42
C ARG A 10 19.58 11.36 5.05
N ALA A 11 20.04 12.32 4.24
CA ALA A 11 19.51 12.55 2.90
C ALA A 11 19.81 11.37 1.97
N LYS A 12 21.06 10.89 1.93
CA LYS A 12 21.49 9.76 1.10
C LYS A 12 20.79 8.46 1.51
N PHE A 13 20.60 8.24 2.81
CA PHE A 13 19.81 7.11 3.31
C PHE A 13 18.36 7.19 2.82
N ARG A 14 17.69 8.34 3.01
CA ARG A 14 16.32 8.56 2.54
C ARG A 14 16.19 8.35 1.04
N GLU A 15 17.09 8.90 0.22
CA GLU A 15 17.05 8.72 -1.23
C GLU A 15 17.21 7.26 -1.65
N THR A 16 18.14 6.55 -1.03
CA THR A 16 18.37 5.12 -1.30
C THR A 16 17.15 4.29 -0.89
N LEU A 17 16.60 4.58 0.29
CA LEU A 17 15.39 3.92 0.80
C LEU A 17 14.19 4.16 -0.12
N MET A 18 13.94 5.42 -0.51
CA MET A 18 12.80 5.76 -1.38
C MET A 18 12.94 5.13 -2.77
N ARG A 19 14.16 5.10 -3.33
CA ARG A 19 14.42 4.42 -4.60
C ARG A 19 14.13 2.92 -4.50
N TRP A 20 14.58 2.28 -3.42
CA TRP A 20 14.34 0.86 -3.19
C TRP A 20 12.84 0.56 -3.02
N ILE A 21 12.12 1.37 -2.23
CA ILE A 21 10.67 1.26 -2.05
C ILE A 21 9.96 1.38 -3.41
N LYS A 22 10.32 2.39 -4.20
CA LYS A 22 9.73 2.59 -5.52
C LYS A 22 9.98 1.40 -6.43
N GLN A 23 11.22 0.89 -6.46
CA GLN A 23 11.58 -0.26 -7.28
C GLN A 23 10.78 -1.51 -6.90
N VAL A 24 10.68 -1.82 -5.61
CA VAL A 24 9.85 -2.94 -5.12
C VAL A 24 8.40 -2.75 -5.55
N PHE A 25 7.86 -1.54 -5.36
CA PHE A 25 6.49 -1.24 -5.75
C PHE A 25 6.28 -1.39 -7.25
N ASP A 26 7.24 -0.98 -8.08
CA ASP A 26 7.18 -1.09 -9.54
C ASP A 26 7.16 -2.55 -10.02
N HIS A 27 7.79 -3.48 -9.28
CA HIS A 27 7.75 -4.92 -9.60
C HIS A 27 6.42 -5.61 -9.28
N ILE A 28 5.57 -4.99 -8.46
CA ILE A 28 4.24 -5.52 -8.15
C ILE A 28 3.30 -5.18 -9.32
N THR A 29 2.87 -6.19 -10.06
CA THR A 29 1.86 -6.02 -11.12
C THR A 29 0.47 -5.78 -10.53
N LEU A 30 -0.44 -5.18 -11.32
CA LEU A 30 -1.83 -4.99 -10.91
C LEU A 30 -2.50 -6.33 -10.56
N LEU A 31 -2.19 -7.40 -11.32
CA LEU A 31 -2.70 -8.73 -11.07
C LEU A 31 -2.22 -9.28 -9.72
N GLN A 32 -0.92 -9.17 -9.42
CA GLN A 32 -0.40 -9.60 -8.11
C GLN A 32 -1.07 -8.82 -6.98
N ALA A 33 -1.20 -7.50 -7.11
CA ALA A 33 -1.90 -6.69 -6.11
C ALA A 33 -3.36 -7.15 -5.91
N ALA A 34 -4.07 -7.45 -6.99
CA ALA A 34 -5.44 -7.95 -6.93
C ALA A 34 -5.53 -9.34 -6.27
N LEU A 35 -4.60 -10.24 -6.58
CA LEU A 35 -4.53 -11.56 -5.94
C LEU A 35 -4.23 -11.45 -4.45
N PHE A 36 -3.28 -10.62 -4.02
CA PHE A 36 -3.00 -10.43 -2.60
C PHE A 36 -4.18 -9.78 -1.87
N ALA A 37 -4.85 -8.79 -2.46
CA ALA A 37 -6.05 -8.20 -1.87
C ALA A 37 -7.20 -9.20 -1.76
N GLY A 38 -7.40 -10.03 -2.79
CA GLY A 38 -8.45 -11.04 -2.81
C GLY A 38 -8.18 -12.25 -1.92
N LEU A 39 -6.92 -12.66 -1.75
CA LEU A 39 -6.57 -13.85 -0.96
C LEU A 39 -6.20 -13.50 0.48
N LEU A 40 -5.19 -12.65 0.69
CA LEU A 40 -4.75 -12.26 2.03
C LEU A 40 -5.67 -11.18 2.61
N GLY A 41 -6.09 -10.20 1.81
CA GLY A 41 -6.90 -9.10 2.28
C GLY A 41 -8.34 -9.47 2.66
N LEU A 42 -8.88 -10.56 2.11
CA LEU A 42 -10.21 -11.08 2.45
C LEU A 42 -10.17 -12.31 3.37
N ALA A 43 -8.99 -12.87 3.67
CA ALA A 43 -8.92 -14.01 4.55
C ALA A 43 -9.36 -13.66 5.99
N PRO A 44 -9.94 -14.63 6.72
CA PRO A 44 -10.59 -15.84 6.22
C PRO A 44 -11.91 -15.50 5.49
N PHE A 45 -12.29 -16.27 4.48
CA PHE A 45 -13.53 -15.98 3.72
C PHE A 45 -14.81 -16.29 4.50
N THR A 46 -14.72 -17.10 5.55
CA THR A 46 -15.84 -17.50 6.41
C THR A 46 -15.42 -17.49 7.89
N PRO A 47 -16.33 -17.17 8.83
CA PRO A 47 -17.69 -16.66 8.61
C PRO A 47 -17.73 -15.23 8.06
N GLU A 48 -16.71 -14.41 8.34
CA GLU A 48 -16.50 -13.09 7.75
C GLU A 48 -15.00 -12.76 7.64
N PRO A 49 -14.57 -11.91 6.67
CA PRO A 49 -13.19 -11.46 6.55
C PRO A 49 -12.68 -10.74 7.79
N HIS A 50 -11.43 -11.00 8.20
CA HIS A 50 -10.80 -10.30 9.33
C HIS A 50 -10.79 -8.79 9.12
N ILE A 51 -10.54 -8.32 7.89
CA ILE A 51 -10.56 -6.89 7.59
C ILE A 51 -11.91 -6.24 7.97
N TRP A 52 -13.02 -6.95 7.74
CA TRP A 52 -14.36 -6.45 8.06
C TRP A 52 -14.62 -6.43 9.56
N GLU A 53 -14.25 -7.49 10.27
CA GLU A 53 -14.30 -7.55 11.73
C GLU A 53 -13.52 -6.38 12.35
N LYS A 54 -12.26 -6.17 11.92
CA LYS A 54 -11.40 -5.12 12.49
C LYS A 54 -11.90 -3.72 12.15
N LEU A 55 -12.49 -3.49 10.97
CA LEU A 55 -13.13 -2.22 10.64
C LEU A 55 -14.34 -1.92 11.55
N LYS A 56 -15.16 -2.93 11.87
CA LYS A 56 -16.27 -2.78 12.83
C LYS A 56 -15.74 -2.43 14.23
N MET A 57 -14.68 -3.12 14.69
CA MET A 57 -14.04 -2.84 15.97
C MET A 57 -13.44 -1.43 16.01
N LEU A 58 -12.82 -0.98 14.91
CA LEU A 58 -12.28 0.36 14.78
C LEU A 58 -13.38 1.42 14.89
N ALA A 59 -14.50 1.22 14.18
CA ALA A 59 -15.66 2.11 14.25
C ALA A 59 -16.32 2.12 15.64
N ALA A 60 -16.33 0.98 16.34
CA ALA A 60 -16.87 0.85 17.68
C ALA A 60 -15.90 1.31 18.80
N GLY A 61 -14.65 1.67 18.46
CA GLY A 61 -13.62 2.05 19.44
C GLY A 61 -13.10 0.90 20.31
N THR A 62 -13.31 -0.35 19.88
CA THR A 62 -12.91 -1.56 20.63
C THR A 62 -11.62 -2.20 20.12
N LEU A 63 -10.99 -1.62 19.09
CA LEU A 63 -9.71 -2.07 18.52
C LEU A 63 -8.53 -1.69 19.43
N VAL A 64 -8.40 -2.37 20.57
CA VAL A 64 -7.41 -2.02 21.61
C VAL A 64 -6.22 -2.97 21.67
N ARG A 65 -6.38 -4.22 21.22
CA ARG A 65 -5.30 -5.21 21.36
C ARG A 65 -4.28 -5.03 20.24
N PRO A 66 -2.98 -5.15 20.52
CA PRO A 66 -1.95 -5.06 19.48
C PRO A 66 -2.15 -6.06 18.33
N LEU A 67 -2.69 -7.24 18.63
CA LEU A 67 -2.98 -8.25 17.60
C LEU A 67 -4.11 -7.80 16.66
N ASP A 68 -5.13 -7.11 17.15
CA ASP A 68 -6.20 -6.60 16.29
C ASP A 68 -5.70 -5.49 15.34
N TRP A 69 -4.77 -4.66 15.83
CA TRP A 69 -4.06 -3.69 14.99
C TRP A 69 -3.18 -4.37 13.94
N PHE A 70 -2.46 -5.41 14.34
CA PHE A 70 -1.67 -6.21 13.40
C PHE A 70 -2.56 -6.83 12.32
N ASP A 71 -3.69 -7.44 12.69
CA ASP A 71 -4.64 -8.03 11.76
C ASP A 71 -5.21 -6.98 10.80
N LEU A 72 -5.60 -5.80 11.31
CA LEU A 72 -6.09 -4.71 10.47
C LEU A 72 -5.04 -4.28 9.44
N VAL A 73 -3.78 -4.12 9.85
CA VAL A 73 -2.68 -3.73 8.96
C VAL A 73 -2.36 -4.84 7.96
N LEU A 74 -2.27 -6.09 8.41
CA LEU A 74 -1.91 -7.24 7.56
C LEU A 74 -2.93 -7.45 6.45
N HIS A 75 -4.23 -7.41 6.78
CA HIS A 75 -5.30 -7.62 5.81
C HIS A 75 -5.61 -6.35 5.03
N GLY A 76 -5.40 -5.15 5.61
CA GLY A 76 -5.65 -3.86 4.96
C GLY A 76 -4.56 -3.42 3.97
N LEU A 77 -3.29 -3.77 4.23
CA LEU A 77 -2.17 -3.33 3.40
C LEU A 77 -2.29 -3.78 1.92
N PRO A 78 -2.68 -5.03 1.60
CA PRO A 78 -2.95 -5.45 0.22
C PRO A 78 -3.98 -4.56 -0.52
N TRP A 79 -5.04 -4.12 0.17
CA TRP A 79 -6.04 -3.23 -0.41
C TRP A 79 -5.49 -1.84 -0.74
N VAL A 80 -4.64 -1.29 0.13
CA VAL A 80 -3.97 -0.01 -0.11
C VAL A 80 -3.05 -0.10 -1.33
N VAL A 81 -2.27 -1.17 -1.44
CA VAL A 81 -1.40 -1.42 -2.60
C VAL A 81 -2.23 -1.51 -3.89
N LEU A 82 -3.33 -2.26 -3.87
CA LEU A 82 -4.23 -2.38 -5.02
C LEU A 82 -4.82 -1.02 -5.42
N ALA A 83 -5.30 -0.22 -4.46
CA ALA A 83 -5.87 1.10 -4.73
C ALA A 83 -4.85 2.04 -5.39
N ILE A 84 -3.60 2.05 -4.91
CA ILE A 84 -2.52 2.84 -5.51
C ILE A 84 -2.23 2.36 -6.94
N LYS A 85 -2.16 1.05 -7.18
CA LYS A 85 -1.92 0.48 -8.52
C LYS A 85 -3.05 0.80 -9.50
N LEU A 86 -4.31 0.74 -9.05
CA LEU A 86 -5.46 1.15 -9.86
C LEU A 86 -5.41 2.64 -10.20
N ALA A 87 -5.09 3.51 -9.23
CA ALA A 87 -4.94 4.94 -9.46
C ALA A 87 -3.81 5.25 -10.47
N GLN A 88 -2.70 4.50 -10.43
CA GLN A 88 -1.63 4.61 -11.43
C GLN A 88 -2.09 4.14 -12.81
N TRP A 89 -2.80 3.01 -12.89
CA TRP A 89 -3.31 2.46 -14.14
C TRP A 89 -4.26 3.44 -14.85
N VAL A 90 -5.18 4.08 -14.10
CA VAL A 90 -6.08 5.10 -14.64
C VAL A 90 -5.32 6.28 -15.24
N LYS A 91 -4.24 6.75 -14.60
CA LYS A 91 -3.41 7.85 -15.10
C LYS A 91 -2.68 7.46 -16.40
N THR A 92 -2.15 6.25 -16.49
CA THR A 92 -1.49 5.76 -17.71
C THR A 92 -2.47 5.61 -18.89
N GLY A 93 -3.72 5.23 -18.62
CA GLY A 93 -4.77 5.19 -19.64
C GLY A 93 -5.14 6.57 -20.20
N GLN A 94 -4.99 7.63 -19.41
CA GLN A 94 -5.27 9.01 -19.84
C GLN A 94 -4.17 9.60 -20.72
N THR A 95 -2.91 9.23 -20.49
CA THR A 95 -1.77 9.71 -21.30
C THR A 95 -1.81 9.27 -22.76
N GLY A 96 -2.50 8.16 -23.08
CA GLY A 96 -2.71 7.70 -24.45
C GLY A 96 -3.83 8.42 -25.22
N LYS A 97 -4.76 9.09 -24.52
CA LYS A 97 -5.89 9.80 -25.15
C LYS A 97 -5.56 11.25 -25.55
N SER A 98 -4.52 11.84 -24.95
CA SER A 98 -4.13 13.24 -25.15
C SER A 98 -3.19 13.48 -26.35
N GLY A 99 -2.84 12.44 -27.14
CA GLY A 99 -1.95 12.54 -28.30
C GLY A 99 -2.58 12.21 -29.67
N GLY A 100 -3.91 11.96 -29.72
CA GLY A 100 -4.62 11.50 -30.93
C GLY A 100 -5.46 12.56 -31.63
N GLY A 101 -4.98 13.81 -31.67
CA GLY A 101 -5.66 14.93 -32.30
C GLY A 101 -4.68 15.87 -32.98
N ALA A 102 -4.04 15.40 -34.05
CA ALA A 102 -3.37 16.21 -35.06
C ALA A 102 -3.36 15.43 -36.38
#